data_AF-A0A0K2B1L4-F1
#
_entry.id   AF-A0A0K2B1L4-F1
#
_cell.length_a   1.000
_cell.length_b   1.000
_cell.length_c   1.000
_cell.angle_alpha   90.00
_cell.angle_beta   90.00
_cell.angle_gamma   90.00
#
_symmetry.space_group_name_H-M   'P 1'
#
loop_
_entity.id
_entity.type
_entity.pdbx_description
1 polymer ?
#
loop_
_entity_poly.entity_id
_entity_poly.type
_entity_poly.pdbx_seq_one_letter_code
_entity_poly.pdbx_strand_id
1 'polypeptide(L)'
;MILHDAAHILCWTRGIAETTMHGVYHNAQFLTAAEEVGLTWPEDATRVRGKGYHTPVLTPETKERYAENMRELEEAIPLVLPHLELPPTSNRGRVDRLTLRCKCKPARSFRISRTIAAQGAIHCAVCDNDFTED
;
A
#
# COMPACT_ATOMS: atom_id res chain seq x y z
N MET A 1 0.13 -11.86 5.85
CA MET A 1 -0.11 -12.66 7.07
C MET A 1 -1.55 -13.11 7.01
N ILE A 2 -1.86 -14.41 7.14
CA ILE A 2 -3.22 -14.94 6.88
C ILE A 2 -4.30 -14.27 7.76
N LEU A 3 -4.05 -14.08 9.06
CA LEU A 3 -5.02 -13.43 9.94
C LEU A 3 -5.21 -11.94 9.61
N HIS A 4 -4.21 -11.27 9.03
CA HIS A 4 -4.37 -9.91 8.51
C HIS A 4 -5.43 -9.88 7.40
N ASP A 5 -5.35 -10.84 6.48
CA ASP A 5 -6.29 -10.95 5.37
C ASP A 5 -7.67 -11.39 5.85
N ALA A 6 -7.75 -12.23 6.90
CA ALA A 6 -9.00 -12.58 7.56
C ALA A 6 -9.69 -11.36 8.16
N ALA A 7 -8.95 -10.44 8.79
CA ALA A 7 -9.51 -9.19 9.31
C ALA A 7 -10.11 -8.32 8.19
N HIS A 8 -9.44 -8.23 7.03
CA HIS A 8 -10.00 -7.56 5.85
C HIS A 8 -11.28 -8.20 5.34
N ILE A 9 -11.32 -9.53 5.27
CA ILE A 9 -12.51 -10.26 4.86
C ILE A 9 -13.66 -10.03 5.85
N LEU A 10 -13.39 -10.01 7.16
CA LEU A 10 -14.39 -9.65 8.17
C LEU A 10 -14.94 -8.24 7.95
N CYS A 11 -14.09 -7.24 7.70
CA CYS A 11 -14.56 -5.89 7.40
C CYS A 11 -15.39 -5.85 6.11
N TRP A 12 -14.92 -6.51 5.05
CA TRP A 12 -15.61 -6.59 3.77
C TRP A 12 -17.01 -7.21 3.89
N THR A 13 -17.12 -8.36 4.55
CA THR A 13 -18.42 -9.03 4.77
C THR A 13 -19.39 -8.18 5.60
N ARG A 14 -18.88 -7.26 6.41
CA ARG A 14 -19.66 -6.33 7.25
C ARG A 14 -19.92 -4.97 6.58
N GLY A 15 -19.38 -4.74 5.38
CA GLY A 15 -19.48 -3.43 4.71
C GLY A 15 -18.75 -2.31 5.45
N ILE A 16 -17.74 -2.65 6.26
CA ILE A 16 -16.95 -1.68 7.04
C ILE A 16 -15.79 -1.19 6.18
N ALA A 17 -15.61 0.13 6.10
CA ALA A 17 -14.44 0.73 5.47
C ALA A 17 -13.24 0.71 6.43
N GLU A 18 -12.38 -0.29 6.29
CA GLU A 18 -11.25 -0.58 7.18
C GLU A 18 -9.91 0.06 6.74
N THR A 19 -9.85 0.48 5.49
CA THR A 19 -8.68 1.16 4.92
C THR A 19 -9.02 2.51 4.28
N THR A 20 -8.03 3.40 4.25
CA THR A 20 -8.06 4.67 3.50
C THR A 20 -6.78 4.84 2.69
N MET A 21 -6.64 5.96 1.96
CA MET A 21 -5.46 6.23 1.12
C MET A 21 -5.19 5.12 0.10
N HIS A 22 -6.22 4.70 -0.64
CA HIS A 22 -6.15 3.60 -1.61
C HIS A 22 -5.68 2.27 -1.00
N GLY A 23 -6.19 1.93 0.18
CA GLY A 23 -5.88 0.65 0.85
C GLY A 23 -4.61 0.67 1.71
N VAL A 24 -3.90 1.81 1.78
CA VAL A 24 -2.60 1.90 2.45
C VAL A 24 -2.72 2.13 3.96
N TYR A 25 -3.69 2.93 4.39
CA TYR A 25 -3.85 3.28 5.79
C TYR A 25 -4.89 2.38 6.47
N HIS A 26 -4.46 1.53 7.39
CA HIS A 26 -5.33 0.70 8.23
C HIS A 26 -5.84 1.48 9.42
N ASN A 27 -7.15 1.68 9.52
CA ASN A 27 -7.76 2.50 10.55
C ASN A 27 -8.13 1.70 11.82
N ALA A 28 -8.79 2.33 12.78
CA ALA A 28 -9.18 1.66 14.03
C ALA A 28 -10.19 0.51 13.80
N GLN A 29 -11.03 0.59 12.76
CA GLN A 29 -11.98 -0.49 12.44
C GLN A 29 -11.25 -1.74 11.94
N PHE A 30 -10.18 -1.56 11.16
CA PHE A 30 -9.29 -2.67 10.82
C PHE A 30 -8.71 -3.30 12.10
N LEU A 31 -8.20 -2.50 13.03
CA LEU A 31 -7.62 -3.03 14.27
C LEU A 31 -8.65 -3.81 15.08
N THR A 32 -9.88 -3.32 15.21
CA THR A 32 -10.96 -4.05 15.89
C THR A 32 -11.21 -5.42 15.25
N ALA A 33 -11.30 -5.50 13.91
CA ALA A 33 -11.46 -6.79 13.23
C ALA A 33 -10.21 -7.68 13.35
N ALA A 34 -9.01 -7.08 13.41
CA ALA A 34 -7.76 -7.80 13.64
C ALA A 34 -7.71 -8.42 15.04
N GLU A 35 -8.19 -7.70 16.05
CA GLU A 35 -8.31 -8.19 17.43
C GLU A 35 -9.26 -9.38 17.55
N GLU A 36 -10.38 -9.37 16.82
CA GLU A 36 -11.32 -10.50 16.77
C GLU A 36 -10.69 -11.79 16.24
N VAL A 37 -9.70 -11.70 15.35
CA VAL A 37 -9.02 -12.87 14.77
C VAL A 37 -7.75 -13.26 15.52
N GLY A 38 -7.47 -12.65 16.68
CA GLY A 38 -6.31 -13.00 17.50
C GLY A 38 -5.04 -12.21 17.18
N LEU A 39 -5.18 -11.02 16.60
CA LEU A 39 -4.09 -10.07 16.45
C LEU A 39 -4.15 -8.98 17.52
N THR A 40 -3.06 -8.24 17.69
CA THR A 40 -3.01 -7.08 18.57
C THR A 40 -2.03 -6.06 18.03
N TRP A 41 -2.23 -4.79 18.36
CA TRP A 41 -1.23 -3.76 18.13
C TRP A 41 -0.28 -3.70 19.33
N PRO A 42 1.04 -3.90 19.15
CA PRO A 42 1.98 -3.81 20.27
C PRO A 42 1.94 -2.43 20.93
N GLU A 43 1.96 -2.38 22.26
CA GLU A 43 1.88 -1.13 23.03
C GLU A 43 3.03 -0.17 22.70
N ASP A 44 4.22 -0.72 22.42
CA ASP A 44 5.44 0.00 22.06
C ASP A 44 5.57 0.26 20.55
N ALA A 45 4.64 -0.23 19.72
CA ALA A 45 4.72 -0.06 18.28
C ALA A 45 4.40 1.38 17.85
N THR A 46 5.36 2.01 17.17
CA THR A 46 5.16 3.31 16.56
C THR A 46 4.40 3.17 15.23
N ARG A 47 3.28 3.90 15.10
CA ARG A 47 2.53 3.97 13.84
C ARG A 47 3.36 4.66 12.76
N VAL A 48 3.56 3.97 11.64
CA VAL A 48 4.21 4.56 10.46
C VAL A 48 3.27 5.60 9.85
N ARG A 49 3.82 6.80 9.59
CA ARG A 49 3.07 7.90 8.97
C ARG A 49 2.42 7.43 7.66
N GLY A 50 1.10 7.55 7.58
CA GLY A 50 0.33 7.18 6.39
C GLY A 50 -0.02 5.70 6.27
N LYS A 51 0.34 4.83 7.23
CA LYS A 51 -0.01 3.40 7.21
C LYS A 51 -0.95 2.94 8.32
N GLY A 52 -1.08 3.70 9.42
CA GLY A 52 -1.96 3.32 10.53
C GLY A 52 -1.53 2.00 11.17
N TYR A 53 -2.49 1.10 11.41
CA TYR A 53 -2.30 -0.20 12.09
C TYR A 53 -1.87 -1.34 11.15
N HIS A 54 -0.95 -1.06 10.21
CA HIS A 54 -0.61 -1.98 9.11
C HIS A 54 0.16 -3.27 9.48
N THR A 55 0.71 -3.35 10.68
CA THR A 55 1.55 -4.48 11.16
C THR A 55 1.14 -4.92 12.56
N PRO A 56 -0.10 -5.40 12.75
CA PRO A 56 -0.47 -6.03 14.01
C PRO A 56 0.25 -7.38 14.15
N VAL A 57 0.39 -7.87 15.38
CA VAL A 57 1.09 -9.12 15.71
C VAL A 57 0.14 -10.14 16.31
N LEU A 58 0.49 -11.42 16.28
CA LEU A 58 -0.28 -12.47 16.96
C LEU A 58 -0.24 -12.25 18.48
N THR A 59 -1.39 -12.42 19.15
CA THR A 59 -1.41 -12.52 20.61
C THR A 59 -0.70 -13.79 21.08
N PRO A 60 -0.21 -13.86 22.33
CA PRO A 60 0.38 -15.08 22.88
C PRO A 60 -0.53 -16.30 22.76
N GLU A 61 -1.83 -16.13 23.03
CA GLU A 61 -2.83 -17.21 22.94
C GLU A 61 -3.02 -17.68 21.50
N THR A 62 -2.94 -16.75 20.55
CA THR A 62 -3.06 -17.06 19.11
C THR A 62 -1.82 -17.76 18.60
N LYS A 63 -0.62 -17.38 19.07
CA LYS A 63 0.62 -18.11 18.79
C LYS A 63 0.56 -19.53 19.29
N GLU A 64 0.08 -19.74 20.52
CA GLU A 64 -0.10 -21.08 21.09
C GLU A 64 -1.09 -21.91 20.27
N ARG A 65 -2.27 -21.33 19.98
CA ARG A 65 -3.32 -21.98 19.18
C ARG A 65 -2.82 -22.47 17.82
N TYR A 66 -1.97 -21.69 17.15
CA TYR A 66 -1.49 -21.99 15.81
C TYR A 66 -0.03 -22.48 15.78
N ALA A 67 0.54 -22.88 16.93
CA ALA A 67 1.95 -23.26 17.02
C ALA A 67 2.31 -24.41 16.06
N GLU A 68 1.45 -25.41 15.96
CA GLU A 68 1.63 -26.51 15.02
C GLU A 68 1.54 -26.05 13.56
N ASN A 69 0.53 -25.25 13.20
CA ASN A 69 0.40 -24.69 11.86
C ASN A 69 1.61 -23.83 11.48
N MET A 70 2.13 -23.03 12.42
CA MET A 70 3.32 -22.23 12.19
C MET A 70 4.53 -23.10 11.88
N ARG A 71 4.74 -24.17 12.66
CA ARG A 71 5.82 -25.15 12.43
C ARG A 71 5.69 -25.84 11.06
N GLU A 72 4.48 -26.29 10.71
CA GLU A 72 4.22 -26.91 9.41
C GLU A 72 4.50 -25.95 8.24
N LEU A 73 4.10 -24.68 8.39
CA LEU A 73 4.38 -23.65 7.37
C LEU A 73 5.88 -23.32 7.30
N GLU A 74 6.57 -23.22 8.43
CA GLU A 74 8.02 -23.00 8.46
C GLU A 74 8.80 -24.12 7.76
N GLU A 75 8.32 -25.36 7.84
CA GLU A 75 8.87 -26.51 7.12
C GLU A 75 8.49 -26.49 5.62
N ALA A 76 7.22 -26.22 5.30
CA ALA A 76 6.72 -26.33 3.93
C ALA A 76 7.13 -25.16 3.02
N ILE A 77 7.15 -23.93 3.52
CA ILE A 77 7.46 -22.72 2.74
C ILE A 77 8.78 -22.84 1.95
N PRO A 78 9.94 -23.18 2.56
CA PRO A 78 11.20 -23.27 1.83
C PRO A 78 11.21 -24.38 0.77
N LEU A 79 10.38 -25.42 0.92
CA LEU A 79 10.25 -26.52 -0.04
C LEU A 79 9.38 -26.13 -1.24
N VAL A 80 8.33 -25.34 -1.02
CA VAL A 80 7.34 -24.99 -2.05
C VAL A 80 7.73 -23.72 -2.80
N LEU A 81 8.22 -22.69 -2.09
CA LEU A 81 8.45 -21.36 -2.65
C LEU A 81 9.37 -21.34 -3.89
N PRO A 82 10.45 -22.14 -4.00
CA PRO A 82 11.29 -22.21 -5.20
C PRO A 82 10.57 -22.73 -6.45
N HIS A 83 9.46 -23.43 -6.28
CA HIS A 83 8.67 -24.04 -7.35
C HIS A 83 7.37 -23.31 -7.62
N LEU A 84 7.07 -22.25 -6.87
CA LEU A 84 5.85 -21.49 -7.03
C LEU A 84 6.00 -20.48 -8.17
N GLU A 85 5.32 -20.73 -9.28
CA GLU A 85 5.16 -19.74 -10.36
C GLU A 85 4.13 -18.69 -9.93
N LEU A 86 4.61 -17.51 -9.57
CA LEU A 86 3.73 -16.38 -9.28
C LEU A 86 3.21 -15.76 -10.58
N PRO A 87 1.91 -15.44 -10.66
CA PRO A 87 1.40 -14.68 -11.79
C PRO A 87 2.14 -13.33 -11.86
N PRO A 88 2.37 -12.81 -13.07
CA PRO A 88 3.01 -11.51 -13.21
C PRO A 88 2.19 -10.47 -12.45
N THR A 89 2.80 -9.84 -11.45
CA THR A 89 2.16 -8.73 -10.76
C THR A 89 1.99 -7.61 -11.77
N SER A 90 0.74 -7.21 -12.01
CA SER A 90 0.48 -6.13 -12.95
C SER A 90 1.13 -4.86 -12.37
N ASN A 91 2.15 -4.33 -13.05
CA ASN A 91 2.85 -3.11 -12.66
C ASN A 91 1.98 -1.85 -12.89
N ARG A 92 0.64 -1.99 -12.79
CA ARG A 92 -0.38 -0.96 -13.00
C ARG A 92 -0.24 0.23 -12.03
N GLY A 93 0.65 0.15 -11.05
CA GLY A 93 0.81 1.13 -9.98
C GLY A 93 1.69 2.34 -10.30
N ARG A 94 2.63 2.27 -11.25
CA ARG A 94 3.48 3.42 -11.56
C ARG A 94 3.06 4.06 -12.87
N VAL A 95 2.15 5.03 -12.77
CA VAL A 95 1.82 5.90 -13.89
C VAL A 95 3.08 6.73 -14.21
N ASP A 96 3.73 6.45 -15.34
CA ASP A 96 4.88 7.23 -15.82
C ASP A 96 4.43 8.66 -16.12
N ARG A 97 4.78 9.59 -15.22
CA ARG A 97 4.43 11.01 -15.33
C ARG A 97 5.70 11.84 -15.40
N LEU A 98 5.75 12.72 -16.40
CA LEU A 98 6.79 13.74 -16.53
C LEU A 98 6.50 14.89 -15.58
N THR A 99 7.55 15.46 -14.99
CA THR A 99 7.46 16.76 -14.31
C THR A 99 7.94 17.81 -15.28
N LEU A 100 7.02 18.69 -15.71
CA LEU A 100 7.38 19.82 -16.56
C LEU A 100 7.53 21.07 -15.70
N ARG A 101 8.55 21.88 -15.99
CA ARG A 101 8.83 23.15 -15.29
C ARG A 101 8.87 24.33 -16.23
N CYS A 102 8.47 25.46 -15.67
CA CYS A 102 8.49 26.76 -16.32
C CYS A 102 9.57 27.66 -15.73
N LYS A 103 10.09 28.57 -16.54
CA LYS A 103 11.12 29.57 -16.19
C LYS A 103 10.64 30.73 -15.31
N CYS A 104 9.39 30.71 -14.84
CA CYS A 104 8.86 31.77 -13.95
C CYS A 104 9.66 31.87 -12.66
N LYS A 105 9.57 33.02 -11.97
CA LYS A 105 10.01 33.17 -10.58
C LYS A 105 8.82 33.59 -9.71
N PRO A 106 8.33 32.73 -8.80
CA PRO A 106 8.76 31.35 -8.55
C PRO A 106 8.43 30.39 -9.71
N ALA A 107 9.22 29.32 -9.85
CA ALA A 107 9.05 28.34 -10.92
C ALA A 107 7.71 27.60 -10.76
N ARG A 108 6.94 27.55 -11.84
CA ARG A 108 5.70 26.76 -11.90
C ARG A 108 6.05 25.36 -12.38
N SER A 109 5.46 24.33 -11.79
CA SER A 109 5.62 22.94 -12.24
C SER A 109 4.35 22.13 -12.07
N PHE A 110 4.17 21.11 -12.90
CA PHE A 110 3.08 20.15 -12.78
C PHE A 110 3.50 18.77 -13.32
N ARG A 111 2.75 17.73 -12.95
CA ARG A 111 2.96 16.37 -13.44
C ARG A 111 1.92 16.01 -14.49
N ILE A 112 2.38 15.51 -15.63
CA ILE A 112 1.53 15.13 -16.76
C ILE A 112 1.91 13.75 -17.29
N SER A 113 0.98 13.03 -17.92
CA SER A 113 1.32 11.77 -18.59
C SER A 113 2.20 12.03 -19.80
N ARG A 114 3.09 11.07 -20.12
CA ARG A 114 3.97 11.15 -21.30
C ARG A 114 3.17 11.27 -22.60
N THR A 115 2.06 10.53 -22.71
CA THR A 115 1.18 10.57 -23.89
C THR A 115 0.59 11.95 -24.14
N ILE A 116 0.16 12.67 -23.08
CA ILE A 116 -0.36 14.03 -23.24
C ILE A 116 0.77 15.03 -23.52
N ALA A 117 1.93 14.91 -22.85
CA ALA A 117 3.08 15.78 -23.13
C ALA A 117 3.58 15.68 -24.59
N ALA A 118 3.46 14.50 -25.20
CA ALA A 118 3.84 14.27 -26.59
C ALA A 118 2.89 14.91 -27.61
N GLN A 119 1.69 15.38 -27.21
CA GLN A 119 0.73 15.99 -28.14
C GLN A 119 1.14 17.41 -28.58
N GLY A 120 2.05 18.06 -27.87
CA GLY A 120 2.53 19.38 -28.21
C GLY A 120 3.10 20.14 -27.01
N ALA A 121 3.74 21.28 -27.29
CA ALA A 121 4.27 22.15 -26.25
C ALA A 121 3.13 22.73 -25.39
N ILE A 122 3.35 22.78 -24.09
CA ILE A 122 2.42 23.43 -23.15
C ILE A 122 2.97 24.82 -22.86
N HIS A 123 2.21 25.83 -23.26
CA HIS A 123 2.63 27.21 -23.18
C HIS A 123 2.28 27.86 -21.83
N CYS A 124 3.22 28.62 -21.25
CA CYS A 124 2.98 29.42 -20.05
C CYS A 124 2.57 30.85 -20.40
N ALA A 125 1.28 31.16 -20.31
CA ALA A 125 0.77 32.52 -20.54
C ALA A 125 1.26 33.60 -19.54
N VAL A 126 2.07 33.24 -18.52
CA VAL A 126 2.62 34.21 -17.55
C VAL A 126 3.98 34.74 -17.99
N CYS A 127 4.85 33.88 -18.52
CA CYS A 127 6.19 34.29 -18.96
C CYS A 127 6.43 34.03 -20.45
N ASP A 128 5.39 33.64 -21.20
CA ASP A 128 5.42 33.43 -22.64
C ASP A 128 6.46 32.38 -23.10
N ASN A 129 6.81 31.43 -22.22
CA ASN A 129 7.72 30.34 -22.52
C ASN A 129 7.00 29.00 -22.36
N ASP A 130 7.47 27.97 -23.05
CA ASP A 130 6.93 26.63 -22.90
C ASP A 130 7.48 25.94 -21.65
N PHE A 131 6.65 25.07 -21.08
CA PHE A 131 7.06 24.15 -20.03
C PHE A 131 7.93 23.05 -20.64
N THR A 132 9.09 22.81 -20.05
CA THR A 132 10.04 21.77 -20.49
C THR A 132 10.18 20.70 -19.42
N GLU A 133 10.59 19.50 -19.81
CA GLU A 133 11.02 18.49 -18.83
C GLU A 133 12.23 19.03 -18.06
N ASP A 134 12.23 18.75 -16.75
CA ASP A 134 13.27 19.18 -15.81
C ASP A 134 14.43 18.19 -15.76
#